data_AF-D7UU62-F1
#
_entry.id   AF-D7UU62-F1
#
_cell.length_a   1.000
_cell.length_b   1.000
_cell.length_c   1.000
_cell.angle_alpha   90.00
_cell.angle_beta   90.00
_cell.angle_gamma   90.00
#
_symmetry.space_group_name_H-M   'P 1'
#
loop_
_entity.id
_entity.type
_entity.pdbx_description
1 polymer ?
#
loop_
_entity_poly.entity_id
_entity_poly.type
_entity_poly.pdbx_seq_one_letter_code
_entity_poly.pdbx_strand_id
1 'polypeptide(L)'
;MCNEKARYCNVKVGTLFAFLFSDSLNGGGHIMIRIMLICSAGMSTSLLVKKLNEAIKKKQVAANVMAVAEVDYDKYRDQVDVVFLAPQVRFLEKNVKRKMGESVPVEVMGGIDYGTMNGAKVLERAIELVGERKR
;
A
#
# COMPACT_ATOMS: atom_id res chain seq x y z
N MET A 1 19.79 26.14 4.37
CA MET A 1 20.95 25.51 5.06
C MET A 1 20.41 24.41 5.97
N CYS A 2 21.19 23.33 6.19
CA CYS A 2 20.81 21.95 6.60
C CYS A 2 20.40 21.11 5.37
N ASN A 3 21.24 20.28 4.73
CA ASN A 3 22.28 19.33 5.19
C ASN A 3 21.77 18.48 6.38
N GLU A 4 21.76 17.14 6.38
CA GLU A 4 22.72 16.21 5.76
C GLU A 4 22.21 14.74 5.81
N LYS A 5 22.40 14.02 4.69
CA LYS A 5 22.82 12.59 4.51
C LYS A 5 22.27 11.45 5.41
N ALA A 6 21.76 10.40 4.75
CA ALA A 6 22.41 9.07 4.60
C ALA A 6 21.56 8.18 3.66
N ARG A 7 22.03 7.86 2.44
CA ARG A 7 22.84 6.68 2.04
C ARG A 7 22.10 5.32 2.18
N TYR A 8 22.16 4.33 1.28
CA TYR A 8 22.87 4.05 0.02
C TYR A 8 22.18 2.79 -0.57
N CYS A 9 22.08 2.65 -1.89
CA CYS A 9 22.61 1.45 -2.53
C CYS A 9 22.98 1.78 -3.97
N ASN A 10 24.28 1.70 -4.23
CA ASN A 10 24.95 2.03 -5.48
C ASN A 10 25.23 0.69 -6.18
N VAL A 11 24.50 0.36 -7.23
CA VAL A 11 24.94 -0.65 -8.20
C VAL A 11 25.41 0.11 -9.44
N LYS A 12 26.74 0.20 -9.56
CA LYS A 12 27.43 0.48 -10.81
C LYS A 12 27.63 -0.83 -11.56
N VAL A 13 26.84 -1.05 -12.60
CA VAL A 13 27.22 -1.80 -13.80
C VAL A 13 26.72 -0.89 -14.93
N GLY A 14 27.59 -0.13 -15.58
CA GLY A 14 28.46 -0.67 -16.61
C GLY A 14 27.79 -0.37 -17.94
N THR A 15 28.16 0.78 -18.50
CA THR A 15 28.14 1.21 -19.90
C THR A 15 27.22 0.46 -20.88
N LEU A 16 26.41 1.25 -21.60
CA LEU A 16 25.73 0.93 -22.87
C LEU A 16 24.21 0.64 -22.82
N PHE A 17 23.40 1.57 -22.29
CA PHE A 17 22.00 1.73 -22.73
C PHE A 17 21.47 3.12 -22.36
N ALA A 18 22.13 4.16 -22.87
CA ALA A 18 21.58 5.50 -22.89
C ALA A 18 20.87 5.67 -24.23
N PHE A 19 19.56 5.42 -24.29
CA PHE A 19 18.62 5.96 -25.28
C PHE A 19 17.21 5.41 -24.93
N LEU A 20 16.22 6.30 -24.77
CA LEU A 20 14.81 6.05 -24.42
C LEU A 20 14.47 5.89 -22.92
N PHE A 21 14.53 6.99 -22.17
CA PHE A 21 13.31 7.66 -21.72
C PHE A 21 13.71 8.95 -21.00
N SER A 22 13.79 10.02 -21.80
CA SER A 22 13.72 11.37 -21.29
C SER A 22 12.28 11.64 -20.82
N ASP A 23 12.19 12.49 -19.82
CA ASP A 23 11.03 13.29 -19.44
C ASP A 23 9.98 12.73 -18.47
N SER A 24 9.77 13.56 -17.44
CA SER A 24 8.56 13.69 -16.61
C SER A 24 8.49 12.83 -15.35
N LEU A 25 9.00 13.38 -14.24
CA LEU A 25 8.20 13.45 -13.02
C LEU A 25 8.16 14.91 -12.56
N ASN A 26 7.26 15.59 -13.25
CA ASN A 26 6.59 16.83 -12.93
C ASN A 26 6.33 16.99 -11.42
N GLY A 27 6.54 18.20 -10.92
CA GLY A 27 6.06 18.63 -9.61
C GLY A 27 4.53 18.71 -9.61
N GLY A 28 3.87 17.59 -9.30
CA GLY A 28 2.49 17.55 -8.84
C GLY A 28 2.48 17.13 -7.38
N GLY A 29 1.59 17.71 -6.56
CA GLY A 29 1.42 17.28 -5.16
C GLY A 29 1.06 15.80 -5.08
N HIS A 30 2.06 14.93 -4.93
CA HIS A 30 1.85 13.49 -4.85
C HIS A 30 1.25 13.16 -3.49
N ILE A 31 -0.05 12.87 -3.47
CA ILE A 31 -0.72 12.26 -2.31
C ILE A 31 -0.17 10.84 -2.19
N MET A 32 0.68 10.60 -1.18
CA MET A 32 1.17 9.27 -0.86
C MET A 32 0.08 8.49 -0.11
N ILE A 33 -0.47 7.43 -0.72
CA ILE A 33 -1.52 6.60 -0.11
C ILE A 33 -0.88 5.51 0.74
N ARG A 34 -1.26 5.42 2.02
CA ARG A 34 -0.75 4.39 2.95
C ARG A 34 -1.81 3.31 3.16
N ILE A 35 -1.56 2.13 2.59
CA ILE A 35 -2.44 0.97 2.59
C ILE A 35 -1.96 -0.01 3.66
N MET A 36 -2.83 -0.37 4.59
CA MET A 36 -2.56 -1.41 5.59
C MET A 36 -3.36 -2.68 5.29
N LEU A 37 -2.68 -3.82 5.31
CA LEU A 37 -3.26 -5.14 5.20
C LEU A 37 -3.15 -5.85 6.55
N ILE A 38 -4.30 -6.18 7.14
CA ILE A 38 -4.38 -6.97 8.38
C ILE A 38 -4.59 -8.44 8.00
N CYS A 39 -3.67 -9.29 8.42
CA CYS A 39 -3.73 -10.74 8.19
C CYS A 39 -3.29 -11.50 9.45
N SER A 40 -3.46 -12.83 9.46
CA SER A 40 -3.02 -13.74 10.51
C SER A 40 -1.48 -13.98 10.55
N ALA A 41 -0.68 -13.12 9.91
CA ALA A 41 0.77 -13.25 9.70
C ALA A 41 1.21 -14.59 9.04
N GLY A 42 1.54 -14.57 7.74
CA GLY A 42 2.02 -15.76 7.02
C GLY A 42 2.61 -15.48 5.63
N MET A 43 3.13 -16.52 4.97
CA MET A 43 3.78 -16.41 3.64
C MET A 43 2.86 -15.83 2.54
N SER A 44 1.55 -16.04 2.65
CA SER A 44 0.56 -15.60 1.64
C SER A 44 0.44 -14.07 1.54
N THR A 45 0.69 -13.34 2.63
CA THR A 45 0.60 -11.87 2.63
C THR A 45 1.79 -11.23 1.94
N SER A 46 2.98 -11.84 2.02
CA SER A 46 4.19 -11.35 1.34
C SER A 46 4.06 -11.36 -0.18
N LEU A 47 3.37 -12.36 -0.75
CA LEU A 47 3.18 -12.46 -2.19
C LEU A 47 2.17 -11.41 -2.69
N LEU A 48 1.06 -11.20 -1.97
CA LEU A 48 0.10 -10.15 -2.28
C LEU A 48 0.76 -8.76 -2.21
N VAL A 49 1.55 -8.47 -1.17
CA VAL A 49 2.29 -7.21 -1.03
C VAL A 49 3.25 -7.00 -2.21
N LYS A 50 3.94 -8.04 -2.67
CA LYS A 50 4.79 -7.95 -3.87
C LYS A 50 3.97 -7.57 -5.11
N LYS A 51 2.84 -8.25 -5.35
CA LYS A 51 1.94 -7.98 -6.50
C LYS A 51 1.34 -6.57 -6.46
N LEU A 52 0.99 -6.10 -5.27
CA LEU A 52 0.56 -4.72 -5.03
C LEU A 52 1.66 -3.73 -5.38
N ASN A 53 2.88 -3.95 -4.88
CA ASN A 53 4.02 -3.09 -5.20
C ASN A 53 4.36 -3.08 -6.70
N GLU A 54 4.21 -4.21 -7.39
CA GLU A 54 4.31 -4.27 -8.85
C GLU A 54 3.24 -3.41 -9.53
N ALA A 55 1.99 -3.47 -9.06
CA ALA A 55 0.89 -2.66 -9.59
C ALA A 55 1.10 -1.16 -9.35
N ILE A 56 1.59 -0.77 -8.16
CA ILE A 56 1.92 0.61 -7.81
C ILE A 56 2.97 1.17 -8.76
N LYS A 57 4.04 0.39 -9.00
CA LYS A 57 5.10 0.77 -9.96
C LYS A 57 4.56 0.90 -11.39
N LYS A 58 3.71 -0.04 -11.83
CA LYS A 58 3.11 -0.02 -13.18
C LYS A 58 2.20 1.18 -13.39
N LYS A 59 1.42 1.57 -12.37
CA LYS A 59 0.52 2.72 -12.44
C LYS A 59 1.18 4.06 -12.08
N GLN A 60 2.47 4.04 -11.73
CA GLN A 60 3.24 5.22 -11.31
C GLN A 60 2.55 6.04 -10.20
N VAL A 61 1.87 5.36 -9.27
CA VAL A 61 1.15 6.00 -8.16
C VAL A 61 2.05 6.09 -6.94
N ALA A 62 1.97 7.17 -6.18
CA ALA A 62 2.62 7.26 -4.87
C ALA A 62 1.77 6.49 -3.85
N ALA A 63 2.05 5.21 -3.64
CA ALA A 63 1.39 4.40 -2.62
C ALA A 63 2.40 3.52 -1.89
N ASN A 64 2.15 3.28 -0.61
CA ASN A 64 2.94 2.39 0.24
C ASN A 64 2.02 1.34 0.86
N VAL A 65 2.48 0.09 0.92
CA VAL A 65 1.71 -1.05 1.40
C VAL A 65 2.43 -1.68 2.57
N MET A 66 1.72 -1.82 3.68
CA MET A 66 2.21 -2.45 4.89
C MET A 66 1.31 -3.62 5.28
N ALA A 67 1.91 -4.77 5.55
CA ALA A 67 1.20 -5.94 6.07
C ALA A 67 1.54 -6.12 7.55
N VAL A 68 0.51 -6.26 8.39
CA VAL A 68 0.64 -6.41 9.84
C VAL A 68 -0.22 -7.57 10.34
N ALA A 69 0.19 -8.13 11.46
CA ALA A 69 -0.61 -9.10 12.18
C ALA A 69 -1.85 -8.42 12.80
N GLU A 70 -2.92 -9.19 13.01
CA GLU A 70 -4.11 -8.76 13.75
C GLU A 70 -3.86 -8.28 15.18
N VAL A 71 -2.72 -8.62 15.78
CA VAL A 71 -2.32 -8.17 17.11
C VAL A 71 -1.56 -6.84 17.07
N ASP A 72 -1.00 -6.46 15.92
CA ASP A 72 -0.07 -5.33 15.80
C ASP A 72 -0.64 -4.12 15.07
N TYR A 73 -1.82 -4.23 14.44
CA TYR A 73 -2.39 -3.14 13.63
C TYR A 73 -2.59 -1.83 14.41
N ASP A 74 -2.85 -1.94 15.73
CA ASP A 74 -3.10 -0.81 16.62
C ASP A 74 -1.92 0.18 16.65
N LYS A 75 -0.69 -0.34 16.55
CA LYS A 75 0.56 0.44 16.60
C LYS A 75 0.75 1.40 15.42
N TYR A 76 0.00 1.18 14.35
CA TYR A 76 0.19 1.86 13.06
C TYR A 76 -1.05 2.64 12.61
N ARG A 77 -2.06 2.75 13.47
CA ARG A 77 -3.35 3.39 13.19
C ARG A 77 -3.25 4.83 12.70
N ASP A 78 -2.26 5.60 13.18
CA ASP A 78 -2.09 7.02 12.83
C ASP A 78 -1.33 7.19 11.50
N GLN A 79 -0.82 6.09 10.95
CA GLN A 79 0.05 6.08 9.78
C GLN A 79 -0.63 5.48 8.53
N VAL A 80 -1.97 5.41 8.51
CA VAL A 80 -2.71 4.76 7.42
C VAL A 80 -3.84 5.63 6.86
N ASP A 81 -4.10 5.45 5.58
CA ASP A 81 -5.19 6.12 4.87
C ASP A 81 -6.32 5.15 4.51
N VAL A 82 -6.02 3.85 4.42
CA VAL A 82 -7.00 2.80 4.15
C VAL A 82 -6.54 1.48 4.75
N VAL A 83 -7.50 0.71 5.27
CA VAL A 83 -7.24 -0.59 5.90
C VAL A 83 -8.04 -1.67 5.19
N PHE A 84 -7.33 -2.72 4.76
CA PHE A 84 -7.92 -3.94 4.22
C PHE A 84 -7.73 -5.10 5.20
N LEU A 85 -8.81 -5.82 5.48
CA LEU A 85 -8.75 -7.08 6.21
C LEU A 85 -8.73 -8.26 5.23
N ALA A 86 -7.86 -9.22 5.49
CA ALA A 86 -7.94 -10.51 4.80
C ALA A 86 -9.27 -11.21 5.14
N PRO A 87 -9.83 -12.02 4.21
CA PRO A 87 -11.13 -12.69 4.41
C PRO A 87 -11.13 -13.61 5.65
N GLN A 88 -9.96 -14.18 5.99
CA GLN A 88 -9.77 -15.04 7.16
C GLN A 88 -10.03 -14.32 8.50
N VAL A 89 -9.77 -13.00 8.55
CA VAL A 89 -9.91 -12.19 9.77
C VAL A 89 -11.10 -11.23 9.68
N ARG A 90 -12.09 -11.53 8.83
CA ARG A 90 -13.29 -10.71 8.62
C ARG A 90 -14.03 -10.37 9.92
N PHE A 91 -14.03 -11.27 10.90
CA PHE A 91 -14.68 -11.05 12.19
C PHE A 91 -14.11 -9.83 12.96
N LEU A 92 -12.87 -9.42 12.67
CA LEU A 92 -12.24 -8.25 13.26
C LEU A 92 -12.73 -6.92 12.68
N GLU A 93 -13.42 -6.92 11.53
CA GLU A 93 -13.82 -5.70 10.82
C GLU A 93 -14.53 -4.70 11.73
N LYS A 94 -15.51 -5.14 12.52
CA LYS A 94 -16.25 -4.27 13.45
C LYS A 94 -15.35 -3.66 14.52
N ASN A 95 -14.40 -4.44 15.03
CA ASN A 95 -13.46 -3.98 16.06
C ASN A 95 -12.44 -3.00 15.48
N VAL A 96 -11.91 -3.30 14.29
CA VAL A 96 -10.95 -2.42 13.60
C VAL A 96 -11.62 -1.10 13.21
N LYS A 97 -12.85 -1.13 12.65
CA LYS A 97 -13.65 0.08 12.37
C LYS A 97 -13.81 0.95 13.61
N ARG A 98 -14.19 0.35 14.75
CA ARG A 98 -14.35 1.08 16.01
C ARG A 98 -13.04 1.74 16.48
N LYS A 99 -11.90 1.08 16.28
CA LYS A 99 -10.59 1.60 16.71
C LYS A 99 -9.99 2.64 15.75
N MET A 100 -10.16 2.45 14.45
CA MET A 100 -9.68 3.35 13.40
C MET A 100 -10.56 4.61 13.27
N GLY A 101 -11.81 4.52 13.73
CA GLY A 101 -12.79 5.59 13.63
C GLY A 101 -13.38 5.71 12.23
N GLU A 102 -14.26 6.68 12.04
CA GLU A 102 -14.92 6.93 10.75
C GLU A 102 -13.99 7.60 9.73
N SER A 103 -12.86 8.15 10.18
CA SER A 103 -11.92 8.84 9.30
C SER A 103 -11.16 7.89 8.38
N VAL A 104 -10.96 6.62 8.77
CA VAL A 104 -10.20 5.66 7.97
C VAL A 104 -11.12 4.57 7.44
N PRO A 105 -11.28 4.44 6.11
CA PRO A 105 -12.08 3.37 5.53
C PRO A 105 -11.43 2.02 5.83
N VAL A 106 -12.26 1.13 6.36
CA VAL A 106 -11.90 -0.25 6.68
C VAL A 106 -12.80 -1.16 5.85
N GLU A 107 -12.20 -1.98 4.99
CA GLU A 107 -12.92 -2.89 4.10
C GLU A 107 -12.34 -4.31 4.18
N VAL A 108 -13.19 -5.32 4.02
CA VAL A 108 -12.75 -6.72 3.94
C VAL A 108 -12.47 -7.05 2.48
N MET A 109 -11.27 -7.53 2.20
CA MET A 109 -10.89 -7.92 0.85
C MET A 109 -11.71 -9.13 0.39
N GLY A 110 -12.20 -9.08 -0.84
CA GLY A 110 -12.93 -10.19 -1.46
C GLY A 110 -12.08 -11.46 -1.47
N GLY A 111 -12.70 -12.61 -1.13
CA GLY A 111 -12.00 -13.90 -1.08
C GLY A 111 -11.33 -14.30 -2.40
N ILE A 112 -11.95 -13.95 -3.53
CA ILE A 112 -11.40 -14.18 -4.88
C ILE A 112 -10.16 -13.31 -5.11
N ASP A 113 -10.21 -12.04 -4.75
CA ASP A 113 -9.11 -11.09 -4.99
C ASP A 113 -7.89 -11.44 -4.11
N TYR A 114 -8.15 -11.90 -2.88
CA TYR A 114 -7.12 -12.42 -1.98
C TYR A 114 -6.54 -13.74 -2.50
N GLY A 115 -7.38 -14.68 -2.93
CA GLY A 115 -6.96 -16.00 -3.42
C GLY A 115 -6.19 -15.95 -4.75
N THR A 116 -6.58 -15.04 -5.65
CA THR A 116 -5.90 -14.79 -6.92
C THR A 116 -4.72 -13.81 -6.80
N MET A 117 -4.52 -13.25 -5.60
CA MET A 117 -3.47 -12.27 -5.28
C MET A 117 -3.44 -11.08 -6.24
N ASN A 118 -4.62 -10.59 -6.61
CA ASN A 118 -4.79 -9.52 -7.59
C ASN A 118 -4.48 -8.13 -6.99
N GLY A 119 -3.19 -7.81 -6.90
CA GLY A 119 -2.73 -6.54 -6.32
C GLY A 119 -3.16 -5.29 -7.10
N ALA A 120 -3.47 -5.40 -8.40
CA ALA A 120 -3.92 -4.28 -9.21
C ALA A 120 -5.33 -3.84 -8.82
N LYS A 121 -6.24 -4.79 -8.65
CA LYS A 121 -7.62 -4.53 -8.24
C LYS A 121 -7.71 -4.02 -6.81
N VAL A 122 -6.86 -4.56 -5.91
CA VAL A 122 -6.76 -4.05 -4.54
C VAL A 122 -6.26 -2.60 -4.52
N LEU A 123 -5.28 -2.26 -5.35
CA LEU A 123 -4.78 -0.89 -5.46
C LEU A 123 -5.85 0.07 -5.98
N GLU A 124 -6.60 -0.32 -7.02
CA GLU A 124 -7.73 0.47 -7.54
C GLU A 124 -8.74 0.77 -6.45
N ARG A 125 -9.16 -0.28 -5.72
CA ARG A 125 -10.10 -0.13 -4.62
C ARG A 125 -9.58 0.80 -3.53
N ALA A 126 -8.28 0.71 -3.22
CA ALA A 126 -7.63 1.58 -2.24
C ALA A 126 -7.71 3.06 -2.66
N ILE A 127 -7.46 3.34 -3.94
CA ILE A 127 -7.51 4.69 -4.51
C ILE A 127 -8.93 5.23 -4.49
N GLU A 128 -9.93 4.41 -4.85
CA GLU A 128 -11.35 4.78 -4.78
C GLU A 128 -11.76 5.21 -3.37
N LEU A 129 -11.47 4.38 -2.37
CA LEU A 129 -11.84 4.64 -0.96
C LEU A 129 -11.21 5.93 -0.42
N VAL A 130 -9.96 6.20 -0.80
CA VAL A 130 -9.28 7.46 -0.42
C VAL A 130 -9.82 8.65 -1.19
N GLY A 131 -10.23 8.46 -2.44
CA GLY A 131 -10.87 9.48 -3.28
C GLY A 131 -12.23 9.92 -2.74
N GLU A 132 -13.05 8.97 -2.28
CA GLU A 132 -14.36 9.23 -1.68
C GLU A 132 -14.25 10.08 -0.40
N ARG A 133 -13.17 9.92 0.37
CA ARG A 133 -12.91 10.70 1.60
C ARG A 133 -12.65 12.19 1.33
N LYS A 134 -12.12 12.55 0.16
CA LYS A 134 -11.65 13.94 -0.12
C LYS A 134 -12.73 14.85 -0.74
N ARG A 135 -13.98 14.41 -0.81
CA ARG A 135 -15.13 15.22 -1.24
C ARG A 135 -15.85 15.83 -0.05
#